data_AF-A0A543DZJ1-F1
#
_entry.id   AF-A0A543DZJ1-F1
#
_cell.length_a   1.000
_cell.length_b   1.000
_cell.length_c   1.000
_cell.angle_alpha   90.00
_cell.angle_beta   90.00
_cell.angle_gamma   90.00
#
_symmetry.space_group_name_H-M   'P 1'
#
loop_
_entity.id
_entity.type
_entity.pdbx_description
1 polymer ?
#
loop_
_entity_poly.entity_id
_entity_poly.type
_entity_poly.pdbx_seq_one_letter_code
_entity_poly.pdbx_strand_id
1 'polypeptide(L)'
;MGVGSGSARERVGRNGLVVAAVTGVLLGLAVAALAGPAWVVGAVLTAAALSLARLLPVTARLLKPALDSTVALAILAVTAPLLLAVAVVVRADGGPALVQEERVGAGGRTFGMLAFRCTSARGSGDTRVGALLRHYSWDALPQLLNVVAGSMAFVGPRPLRPTEAAGAPSRAPVAKPGVTGLWPPGRDRDDAARLELRYVETWTPALDTVILFRALRAAKERDGTAA
;
A
#
# COMPACT_ATOMS: atom_id res chain seq x y z
N MET A 1 -35.32 30.12 -68.06
CA MET A 1 -36.24 29.12 -67.48
C MET A 1 -35.41 27.98 -66.92
N GLY A 2 -35.31 27.86 -65.61
CA GLY A 2 -34.56 26.76 -64.98
C GLY A 2 -35.18 26.43 -63.64
N VAL A 3 -36.02 25.40 -63.58
CA VAL A 3 -36.49 24.78 -62.33
C VAL A 3 -36.88 23.33 -62.63
N GLY A 4 -36.35 22.37 -61.86
CA GLY A 4 -37.15 21.19 -61.51
C GLY A 4 -36.57 19.77 -61.63
N SER A 5 -35.31 19.54 -62.05
CA SER A 5 -34.81 18.14 -62.20
C SER A 5 -34.15 17.53 -60.95
N GLY A 6 -33.95 18.29 -59.86
CA GLY A 6 -33.24 17.83 -58.66
C GLY A 6 -34.01 16.88 -57.74
N SER A 7 -35.35 16.85 -57.81
CA SER A 7 -36.15 16.29 -56.71
C SER A 7 -36.31 14.76 -56.71
N ALA A 8 -36.06 14.07 -57.82
CA ALA A 8 -36.27 12.62 -57.92
C ALA A 8 -35.04 11.81 -57.49
N ARG A 9 -33.84 12.21 -57.93
CA ARG A 9 -32.56 11.56 -57.56
C ARG A 9 -32.23 11.73 -56.08
N GLU A 10 -32.54 12.89 -55.51
CA GLU A 10 -32.33 13.19 -54.08
C GLU A 10 -33.28 12.39 -53.17
N ARG A 11 -34.52 12.15 -53.63
CA ARG A 11 -35.48 11.29 -52.92
C ARG A 11 -35.10 9.81 -52.91
N VAL A 12 -34.54 9.29 -54.00
CA VAL A 12 -34.08 7.89 -54.09
C VAL A 12 -32.88 7.64 -53.15
N GLY A 13 -31.93 8.58 -53.07
CA GLY A 13 -30.80 8.48 -52.14
C GLY A 13 -31.22 8.54 -50.66
N ARG A 14 -32.18 9.42 -50.32
CA ARG A 14 -32.70 9.54 -48.96
C ARG A 14 -33.50 8.31 -48.52
N ASN A 15 -34.28 7.73 -49.42
CA ASN A 15 -35.02 6.49 -49.15
C ASN A 15 -34.09 5.28 -49.01
N GLY A 16 -33.02 5.20 -49.81
CA GLY A 16 -32.01 4.15 -49.69
C GLY A 16 -31.26 4.19 -48.34
N LEU A 17 -30.93 5.39 -47.85
CA LEU A 17 -30.30 5.57 -46.53
C LEU A 17 -31.24 5.16 -45.38
N VAL A 18 -32.52 5.54 -45.47
CA VAL A 18 -33.52 5.16 -44.47
C VAL A 18 -33.76 3.65 -44.47
N VAL A 19 -33.84 3.03 -45.65
CA VAL A 19 -33.98 1.56 -45.75
C VAL A 19 -32.75 0.88 -45.16
N ALA A 20 -31.53 1.28 -45.53
CA ALA A 20 -30.30 0.70 -44.97
C ALA A 20 -30.19 0.87 -43.45
N ALA A 21 -30.58 2.03 -42.91
CA ALA A 21 -30.62 2.27 -41.47
C ALA A 21 -31.65 1.37 -40.77
N VAL A 22 -32.86 1.26 -41.32
CA VAL A 22 -33.93 0.40 -40.78
C VAL A 22 -33.53 -1.07 -40.85
N THR A 23 -32.96 -1.53 -41.97
CA THR A 23 -32.49 -2.91 -42.11
C THR A 23 -31.33 -3.20 -41.15
N GLY A 24 -30.41 -2.25 -40.94
CA GLY A 24 -29.33 -2.38 -39.97
C GLY A 24 -29.84 -2.47 -38.53
N VAL A 25 -30.83 -1.66 -38.15
CA VAL A 25 -31.47 -1.73 -36.82
C VAL A 25 -32.22 -3.04 -36.63
N LEU A 26 -33.01 -3.48 -37.61
CA LEU A 26 -33.75 -4.74 -37.55
C LEU A 26 -32.81 -5.94 -37.49
N LEU A 27 -31.69 -5.92 -38.23
CA LEU A 27 -30.66 -6.96 -38.18
C LEU A 27 -29.97 -6.97 -36.81
N GLY A 28 -29.64 -5.81 -36.25
CA GLY A 28 -29.07 -5.70 -34.90
C GLY A 28 -30.00 -6.24 -33.81
N LEU A 29 -31.30 -5.92 -33.89
CA LEU A 29 -32.33 -6.44 -32.99
C LEU A 29 -32.54 -7.96 -33.17
N ALA A 30 -32.50 -8.46 -34.41
CA ALA A 30 -32.59 -9.89 -34.69
C ALA A 30 -31.39 -10.65 -34.12
N VAL A 31 -30.16 -10.13 -34.30
CA VAL A 31 -28.95 -10.73 -33.71
C VAL A 31 -29.02 -10.74 -32.18
N ALA A 32 -29.49 -9.65 -31.56
CA ALA A 32 -29.69 -9.58 -30.11
C ALA A 32 -30.76 -10.56 -29.61
N ALA A 33 -31.83 -10.78 -30.39
CA ALA A 33 -32.88 -11.75 -30.08
C ALA A 33 -32.42 -13.21 -30.27
N LEU A 34 -31.64 -13.49 -31.32
CA LEU A 34 -31.07 -14.81 -31.62
C LEU A 34 -29.97 -15.23 -30.65
N ALA A 35 -29.21 -14.28 -30.09
CA ALA A 35 -28.23 -14.55 -29.05
C ALA A 35 -28.86 -15.00 -27.71
N GLY A 36 -30.19 -14.88 -27.56
CA GLY A 36 -30.95 -15.36 -26.41
C GLY A 36 -30.63 -14.63 -25.10
N PRO A 37 -31.22 -15.02 -23.96
CA PRO A 37 -30.97 -14.37 -22.67
C PRO A 37 -29.52 -14.54 -22.16
N ALA A 38 -28.72 -15.42 -22.77
CA ALA A 38 -27.37 -15.75 -22.33
C ALA A 38 -26.41 -14.55 -22.36
N TRP A 39 -26.50 -13.65 -23.35
CA TRP A 39 -25.65 -12.45 -23.39
C TRP A 39 -26.04 -11.41 -22.33
N VAL A 40 -27.34 -11.28 -22.04
CA VAL A 40 -27.83 -10.42 -20.94
C VAL A 40 -27.36 -10.96 -19.61
N VAL A 41 -27.48 -12.27 -19.39
CA VAL A 41 -26.96 -12.95 -18.20
C VAL A 41 -25.44 -12.75 -18.09
N GLY A 42 -24.68 -12.94 -19.17
CA GLY A 42 -23.22 -12.71 -19.18
C GLY A 42 -22.84 -11.26 -18.85
N ALA A 43 -23.55 -10.27 -19.40
CA ALA A 43 -23.32 -8.85 -19.12
C ALA A 43 -23.65 -8.51 -17.65
N VAL A 44 -24.76 -9.02 -17.12
CA VAL A 44 -25.16 -8.84 -15.72
C VAL A 44 -24.14 -9.51 -14.78
N LEU A 45 -23.72 -10.74 -15.06
CA LEU A 45 -22.69 -11.44 -14.28
C LEU A 45 -21.35 -10.70 -14.30
N THR A 46 -20.95 -10.16 -15.46
CA THR A 46 -19.71 -9.38 -15.60
C THR A 46 -19.81 -8.06 -14.83
N ALA A 47 -20.92 -7.34 -14.95
CA ALA A 47 -21.17 -6.11 -14.19
C ALA A 47 -21.22 -6.38 -12.68
N ALA A 48 -21.84 -7.48 -12.25
CA ALA A 48 -21.87 -7.92 -10.87
C ALA A 48 -20.47 -8.31 -10.36
N ALA A 49 -19.68 -9.05 -11.16
CA ALA A 49 -18.30 -9.40 -10.83
C ALA A 49 -17.41 -8.17 -10.72
N LEU A 50 -17.52 -7.20 -11.64
CA LEU A 50 -16.81 -5.92 -11.57
C LEU A 50 -17.23 -5.09 -10.37
N SER A 51 -18.53 -5.09 -10.04
CA SER A 51 -19.06 -4.41 -8.86
C SER A 51 -18.56 -5.05 -7.56
N LEU A 52 -18.50 -6.38 -7.51
CA LEU A 52 -17.92 -7.13 -6.39
C LEU A 52 -16.41 -6.93 -6.29
N ALA A 53 -15.71 -6.87 -7.43
CA ALA A 53 -14.26 -6.63 -7.46
C ALA A 53 -13.89 -5.26 -6.89
N ARG A 54 -14.78 -4.25 -6.98
CA ARG A 54 -14.59 -2.95 -6.32
C ARG A 54 -14.65 -3.03 -4.79
N LEU A 55 -15.23 -4.08 -4.22
CA LEU A 55 -15.29 -4.32 -2.78
C LEU A 55 -14.05 -5.05 -2.24
N LEU A 56 -13.27 -5.74 -3.09
CA LEU A 56 -12.05 -6.44 -2.69
C LEU A 56 -11.03 -5.52 -1.99
N PRO A 57 -10.70 -4.32 -2.49
CA PRO A 57 -9.77 -3.43 -1.79
C PRO A 57 -10.32 -2.93 -0.44
N VAL A 58 -11.62 -2.68 -0.35
CA VAL A 58 -12.26 -2.19 0.89
C VAL A 58 -12.21 -3.27 1.96
N THR A 59 -12.66 -4.48 1.63
CA THR A 59 -12.61 -5.63 2.55
C THR A 59 -11.17 -5.95 2.95
N ALA A 60 -10.22 -5.88 2.02
CA ALA A 60 -8.82 -6.06 2.33
C ALA A 60 -8.26 -4.97 3.26
N ARG A 61 -8.63 -3.68 3.10
CA ARG A 61 -8.24 -2.61 4.04
C ARG A 61 -8.76 -2.87 5.45
N LEU A 62 -9.96 -3.43 5.57
CA LEU A 62 -10.57 -3.77 6.87
C LEU A 62 -9.91 -4.97 7.53
N LEU A 63 -9.51 -5.99 6.75
CA LEU A 63 -8.84 -7.18 7.25
C LEU A 63 -7.33 -6.97 7.50
N LYS A 64 -6.73 -5.96 6.87
CA LYS A 64 -5.30 -5.67 6.95
C LYS A 64 -4.76 -5.59 8.38
N PRO A 65 -5.38 -4.87 9.34
CA PRO A 65 -4.87 -4.80 10.71
C PRO A 65 -4.86 -6.17 11.41
N ALA A 66 -5.85 -7.03 11.14
CA ALA A 66 -5.90 -8.37 11.71
C ALA A 66 -4.78 -9.25 11.15
N LEU A 67 -4.61 -9.23 9.82
CA LEU A 67 -3.53 -9.96 9.14
C LEU A 67 -2.15 -9.51 9.63
N ASP A 68 -1.94 -8.20 9.75
CA ASP A 68 -0.69 -7.63 10.26
C ASP A 68 -0.42 -8.07 11.70
N SER A 69 -1.42 -7.99 12.58
CA SER A 69 -1.25 -8.37 13.98
C SER A 69 -0.97 -9.88 14.11
N THR A 70 -1.66 -10.74 13.36
CA THR A 70 -1.42 -12.20 13.37
C THR A 70 -0.03 -12.55 12.87
N VAL A 71 0.41 -11.97 11.74
CA VAL A 71 1.75 -12.24 11.20
C VAL A 71 2.84 -11.68 12.12
N ALA A 72 2.65 -10.48 12.68
CA ALA A 72 3.60 -9.89 13.63
C ALA A 72 3.71 -10.73 14.90
N LEU A 73 2.59 -11.23 15.44
CA LEU A 73 2.57 -12.09 16.60
C LEU A 73 3.29 -13.43 16.32
N ALA A 74 3.08 -14.03 15.15
CA ALA A 74 3.77 -15.25 14.76
C ALA A 74 5.29 -15.05 14.65
N ILE A 75 5.73 -13.96 14.00
CA ILE A 75 7.16 -13.61 13.91
C ILE A 75 7.73 -13.36 15.29
N LEU A 76 7.04 -12.60 16.15
CA LEU A 76 7.45 -12.36 17.53
C LEU A 76 7.57 -13.66 18.32
N ALA A 77 6.62 -14.58 18.22
CA ALA A 77 6.67 -15.86 18.91
C ALA A 77 7.91 -16.69 18.52
N VAL A 78 8.24 -16.73 17.22
CA VAL A 78 9.41 -17.45 16.71
C VAL A 78 10.72 -16.75 17.11
N THR A 79 10.76 -15.42 17.05
CA THR A 79 11.96 -14.62 17.33
C THR A 79 12.14 -14.24 18.80
N ALA A 80 11.13 -14.47 19.65
CA ALA A 80 11.14 -14.12 21.07
C ALA A 80 12.40 -14.53 21.84
N PRO A 81 12.92 -15.78 21.74
CA PRO A 81 14.14 -16.15 22.46
C PRO A 81 15.35 -15.30 22.03
N LEU A 82 15.47 -15.01 20.72
CA LEU A 82 16.53 -14.15 20.21
C LEU A 82 16.37 -12.70 20.68
N LEU A 83 15.15 -12.15 20.62
CA LEU A 83 14.87 -10.79 21.09
C LEU A 83 15.16 -10.63 22.58
N LEU A 84 14.83 -11.65 23.39
CA LEU A 84 15.13 -11.66 24.81
C LEU A 84 16.65 -11.70 25.06
N ALA A 85 17.38 -12.55 24.35
CA ALA A 85 18.83 -12.62 24.44
C ALA A 85 19.50 -11.27 24.09
N VAL A 86 19.08 -10.66 22.97
CA VAL A 86 19.53 -9.31 22.57
C VAL A 86 19.18 -8.29 23.65
N ALA A 87 17.96 -8.32 24.18
CA ALA A 87 17.53 -7.39 25.23
C ALA A 87 18.40 -7.49 26.48
N VAL A 88 18.76 -8.71 26.91
CA VAL A 88 19.66 -8.94 28.05
C VAL A 88 21.06 -8.37 27.78
N VAL A 89 21.62 -8.62 26.61
CA VAL A 89 22.95 -8.10 26.23
C VAL A 89 22.96 -6.57 26.21
N VAL A 90 21.95 -5.95 25.59
CA VAL A 90 21.81 -4.49 25.55
C VAL A 90 21.60 -3.91 26.97
N ARG A 91 20.78 -4.57 27.80
CA ARG A 91 20.55 -4.17 29.21
C ARG A 91 21.84 -4.22 30.02
N ALA A 92 22.71 -5.20 29.78
CA ALA A 92 24.00 -5.35 30.47
C ALA A 92 24.98 -4.21 30.19
N ASP A 93 24.81 -3.47 29.09
CA ASP A 93 25.59 -2.24 28.83
C ASP A 93 25.15 -1.05 29.70
N GLY A 94 24.04 -1.18 30.44
CA GLY A 94 23.47 -0.16 31.32
C GLY A 94 22.25 0.52 30.67
N GLY A 95 21.30 1.01 31.47
CA GLY A 95 20.07 1.64 30.95
C GLY A 95 19.06 0.65 30.33
N PRO A 96 17.96 1.16 29.74
CA PRO A 96 16.90 0.31 29.16
C PRO A 96 17.37 -0.39 27.88
N ALA A 97 16.82 -1.58 27.60
CA ALA A 97 17.13 -2.34 26.39
C ALA A 97 16.40 -1.77 25.14
N LEU A 98 15.19 -1.28 25.36
CA LEU A 98 14.36 -0.66 24.33
C LEU A 98 14.35 0.85 24.52
N VAL A 99 14.38 1.57 23.41
CA VAL A 99 14.10 3.00 23.33
C VAL A 99 12.75 3.20 22.67
N GLN A 100 12.03 4.22 23.12
CA GLN A 100 10.76 4.62 22.57
C GLN A 100 10.88 6.05 22.06
N GLU A 101 10.76 6.22 20.74
CA GLU A 101 10.81 7.53 20.11
C GLU A 101 9.41 7.97 19.71
N GLU A 102 9.02 9.20 20.06
CA GLU A 102 7.72 9.72 19.66
C GLU A 102 7.65 9.94 18.15
N ARG A 103 6.60 9.38 17.54
CA ARG A 103 6.33 9.47 16.11
C ARG A 103 4.87 9.79 15.87
N VAL A 104 4.57 10.39 14.72
CA VAL A 104 3.21 10.68 14.30
C VAL A 104 2.62 9.46 13.60
N GLY A 105 1.49 9.01 14.11
CA GLY A 105 0.71 7.88 13.58
C GLY A 105 -0.58 8.33 12.88
N ALA A 106 -1.49 7.37 12.71
CA ALA A 106 -2.73 7.58 11.99
C ALA A 106 -3.61 8.66 12.64
N GLY A 107 -4.09 9.60 11.83
CA GLY A 107 -4.93 10.71 12.28
C GLY A 107 -4.19 11.75 13.13
N GLY A 108 -2.86 11.82 13.00
CA GLY A 108 -2.03 12.83 13.68
C GLY A 108 -1.72 12.52 15.15
N ARG A 109 -2.19 11.38 15.67
CA ARG A 109 -1.90 10.96 17.05
C ARG A 109 -0.46 10.52 17.16
N THR A 110 0.23 10.94 18.22
CA THR A 110 1.56 10.45 18.51
C THR A 110 1.52 9.06 19.13
N PHE A 111 2.53 8.27 18.85
CA PHE A 111 2.79 6.99 19.51
C PHE A 111 4.29 6.81 19.67
N GLY A 112 4.67 6.01 20.65
CA GLY A 112 6.08 5.70 20.86
C GLY A 112 6.51 4.47 20.05
N MET A 113 7.34 4.71 19.05
CA MET A 113 7.95 3.72 18.18
C MET A 113 9.11 3.02 18.90
N LEU A 114 9.03 1.71 19.06
CA LEU A 114 10.01 0.93 19.80
C LEU A 114 11.20 0.55 18.92
N ALA A 115 12.40 0.57 19.48
CA ALA A 115 13.59 0.00 18.85
C ALA A 115 14.57 -0.50 19.92
N PHE A 116 15.49 -1.38 19.55
CA PHE A 116 16.61 -1.70 20.44
C PHE A 116 17.54 -0.51 20.57
N ARG A 117 18.01 -0.27 21.80
CA ARG A 117 19.04 0.73 22.03
C ARG A 117 20.37 0.26 21.43
N CYS A 118 20.83 0.98 20.42
CA CYS A 118 22.12 0.70 19.78
C CYS A 118 23.25 1.60 20.29
N THR A 119 22.95 2.63 21.08
CA THR A 119 23.93 3.56 21.66
C THR A 119 24.24 3.23 23.12
N SER A 120 25.50 3.36 23.52
CA SER A 120 25.94 3.07 24.89
C SER A 120 25.30 4.02 25.91
N ALA A 121 24.93 3.49 27.08
CA ALA A 121 24.38 4.29 28.18
C ALA A 121 25.44 5.09 28.94
N ARG A 122 26.73 4.77 28.74
CA ARG A 122 27.86 5.36 29.48
C ARG A 122 28.55 6.51 28.73
N GLY A 123 28.16 6.80 27.48
CA GLY A 123 28.82 7.80 26.64
C GLY A 123 28.95 7.36 25.18
N SER A 124 29.81 8.04 24.41
CA SER A 124 29.95 7.89 22.95
C SER A 124 30.27 6.46 22.53
N GLY A 125 29.54 5.98 21.51
CA GLY A 125 29.71 4.67 20.90
C GLY A 125 28.47 3.79 20.95
N ASP A 126 28.62 2.57 20.46
CA ASP A 126 27.54 1.59 20.38
C ASP A 126 27.47 0.68 21.60
N THR A 127 26.30 0.05 21.80
CA THR A 127 26.23 -1.15 22.64
C THR A 127 27.04 -2.29 22.01
N ARG A 128 27.36 -3.33 22.78
CA ARG A 128 28.15 -4.50 22.32
C ARG A 128 27.64 -5.10 21.01
N VAL A 129 26.32 -5.08 20.84
CA VAL A 129 25.63 -5.59 19.65
C VAL A 129 25.02 -4.47 18.80
N GLY A 130 25.16 -3.20 19.17
CA GLY A 130 24.49 -2.07 18.53
C GLY A 130 24.90 -1.86 17.07
N ALA A 131 26.20 -2.00 16.77
CA ALA A 131 26.69 -1.95 15.40
C ALA A 131 26.08 -3.08 14.53
N LEU A 132 26.02 -4.29 15.07
CA LEU A 132 25.46 -5.47 14.41
C LEU A 132 23.95 -5.33 14.16
N LEU A 133 23.22 -4.87 15.18
CA LEU A 133 21.78 -4.65 15.10
C LEU A 133 21.43 -3.63 14.01
N ARG A 134 22.20 -2.54 13.89
CA ARG A 134 21.98 -1.56 12.82
C ARG A 134 22.38 -2.07 11.45
N HIS A 135 23.45 -2.86 11.35
CA HIS A 135 23.90 -3.43 10.09
C HIS A 135 22.80 -4.29 9.46
N TYR A 136 22.21 -5.20 10.24
CA TYR A 136 21.12 -6.08 9.80
C TYR A 136 19.71 -5.46 9.95
N SER A 137 19.60 -4.20 10.41
CA SER A 137 18.32 -3.54 10.71
C SER A 137 17.44 -4.32 11.70
N TRP A 138 18.06 -5.10 12.59
CA TRP A 138 17.38 -5.88 13.64
C TRP A 138 17.00 -5.02 14.84
N ASP A 139 17.54 -3.81 14.93
CA ASP A 139 17.13 -2.80 15.91
C ASP A 139 15.64 -2.42 15.79
N ALA A 140 15.04 -2.63 14.61
CA ALA A 140 13.63 -2.39 14.33
C ALA A 140 12.69 -3.55 14.71
N LEU A 141 13.20 -4.75 15.06
CA LEU A 141 12.33 -5.90 15.40
C LEU A 141 11.34 -5.62 16.56
N PRO A 142 11.69 -4.84 17.60
CA PRO A 142 10.74 -4.43 18.63
C PRO A 142 9.52 -3.67 18.09
N GLN A 143 9.58 -3.07 16.89
CA GLN A 143 8.44 -2.42 16.24
C GLN A 143 7.31 -3.40 15.92
N LEU A 144 7.58 -4.72 15.85
CA LEU A 144 6.52 -5.71 15.71
C LEU A 144 5.54 -5.68 16.90
N LEU A 145 6.00 -5.26 18.09
CA LEU A 145 5.12 -5.02 19.23
C LEU A 145 4.18 -3.84 18.96
N ASN A 146 4.64 -2.80 18.24
CA ASN A 146 3.79 -1.70 17.79
C ASN A 146 2.76 -2.14 16.73
N VAL A 147 3.10 -3.12 15.89
CA VAL A 147 2.17 -3.71 14.91
C VAL A 147 1.07 -4.50 15.64
N VAL A 148 1.45 -5.35 16.60
CA VAL A 148 0.50 -6.11 17.43
C VAL A 148 -0.39 -5.18 18.26
N ALA A 149 0.18 -4.13 18.85
CA ALA A 149 -0.55 -3.09 19.58
C ALA A 149 -1.44 -2.22 18.68
N GLY A 150 -1.31 -2.34 17.36
CA GLY A 150 -2.14 -1.66 16.37
C GLY A 150 -1.76 -0.19 16.13
N SER A 151 -0.63 0.29 16.64
CA SER A 151 -0.12 1.65 16.37
C SER A 151 0.62 1.73 15.03
N MET A 152 1.15 0.60 14.54
CA MET A 152 1.83 0.46 13.25
C MET A 152 1.20 -0.66 12.40
N ALA A 153 1.62 -0.72 11.14
CA ALA A 153 1.36 -1.79 10.18
C ALA A 153 2.71 -2.30 9.62
N PHE A 154 2.72 -3.45 8.93
CA PHE A 154 3.95 -3.89 8.24
C PHE A 154 4.35 -2.92 7.14
N VAL A 155 3.38 -2.54 6.31
CA VAL A 155 3.53 -1.61 5.20
C VAL A 155 2.66 -0.39 5.45
N GLY A 156 3.22 0.80 5.28
CA GLY A 156 2.52 2.05 5.53
C GLY A 156 3.30 3.27 5.03
N PRO A 157 2.85 4.49 5.37
CA PRO A 157 3.66 5.71 5.28
C PRO A 157 4.74 5.75 6.35
N ARG A 158 5.72 6.64 6.20
CA ARG A 158 6.85 6.73 7.13
C ARG A 158 6.40 7.31 8.49
N PRO A 159 6.83 6.74 9.62
CA PRO A 159 6.61 7.36 10.93
C PRO A 159 7.49 8.60 11.10
N LEU A 160 6.93 9.77 10.84
CA LEU A 160 7.60 11.07 11.00
C LEU A 160 7.75 11.45 12.46
N ARG A 161 8.79 12.23 12.78
CA ARG A 161 8.89 12.88 14.10
C ARG A 161 7.83 13.99 14.22
N PRO A 162 7.34 14.31 15.42
CA PRO A 162 6.42 15.43 15.63
C PRO A 162 6.94 16.76 15.05
N THR A 163 8.25 17.02 15.19
CA THR A 163 8.91 18.22 14.65
C THR A 163 8.98 18.24 13.12
N GLU A 164 9.14 17.07 12.48
CA GLU A 164 9.13 16.93 11.03
C GLU A 164 7.72 17.06 10.45
N ALA A 165 6.73 16.49 11.14
CA ALA A 165 5.33 16.54 10.74
C ALA A 165 4.73 17.95 10.84
N ALA A 166 5.17 18.77 11.81
CA ALA A 166 4.75 20.16 11.95
C ALA A 166 5.09 21.03 10.73
N GLY A 167 6.16 20.68 9.99
CA GLY A 167 6.59 21.37 8.78
C GLY A 167 6.12 20.72 7.47
N ALA A 168 5.34 19.64 7.52
CA ALA A 168 4.81 18.97 6.35
C ALA A 168 3.45 19.58 5.94
N PRO A 169 3.13 19.66 4.64
CA PRO A 169 1.80 20.10 4.21
C PRO A 169 0.72 19.22 4.88
N SER A 170 -0.29 19.90 5.40
CA SER A 170 -1.25 19.51 6.46
C SER A 170 -2.20 18.36 6.13
N ARG A 171 -1.64 17.19 5.77
CA ARG A 171 -2.38 15.93 5.70
C ARG A 171 -1.69 14.92 6.59
N ALA A 172 -2.05 14.93 7.87
CA ALA A 172 -1.70 13.83 8.76
C ALA A 172 -2.13 12.51 8.09
N PRO A 173 -1.25 11.50 7.98
CA PRO A 173 -1.58 10.28 7.28
C PRO A 173 -2.80 9.62 7.92
N VAL A 174 -3.84 9.41 7.12
CA VAL A 174 -5.05 8.67 7.56
C VAL A 174 -4.71 7.19 7.79
N ALA A 175 -3.69 6.69 7.09
CA ALA A 175 -3.20 5.32 7.24
C ALA A 175 -2.25 5.16 8.42
N LYS A 176 -2.21 3.95 9.00
CA LYS A 176 -1.21 3.59 10.01
C LYS A 176 0.19 3.63 9.41
N PRO A 177 1.19 4.17 10.13
CA PRO A 177 2.57 4.14 9.67
C PRO A 177 3.08 2.69 9.58
N GLY A 178 4.00 2.48 8.64
CA GLY A 178 4.59 1.18 8.36
C GLY A 178 5.91 0.96 9.08
N VAL A 179 6.25 -0.31 9.35
CA VAL A 179 7.64 -0.73 9.58
C VAL A 179 8.46 -0.50 8.32
N THR A 180 7.87 -0.78 7.15
CA THR A 180 8.40 -0.47 5.82
C THR A 180 7.35 0.22 4.95
N GLY A 181 7.74 0.72 3.78
CA GLY A 181 6.86 1.45 2.88
C GLY A 181 7.53 1.90 1.58
N LEU A 182 6.79 2.67 0.79
CA LEU A 182 7.22 3.13 -0.54
C LEU A 182 8.22 4.30 -0.48
N TRP A 183 8.53 4.81 0.70
CA TRP A 183 9.42 5.97 0.85
C TRP A 183 10.85 5.63 0.40
N PRO A 184 11.44 6.43 -0.51
CA PRO A 184 12.77 6.17 -1.04
C PRO A 184 13.88 6.56 -0.06
N PRO A 185 15.02 5.83 -0.02
CA PRO A 185 16.20 6.28 0.70
C PRO A 185 16.81 7.51 0.00
N GLY A 186 17.05 8.60 0.75
CA GLY A 186 17.88 9.72 0.29
C GLY A 186 17.28 10.66 -0.77
N ARG A 187 15.95 10.66 -1.00
CA ARG A 187 15.30 11.67 -1.87
C ARG A 187 14.85 12.91 -1.11
N ASP A 188 14.58 13.95 -1.88
CA ASP A 188 13.93 15.18 -1.43
C ASP A 188 12.62 14.91 -0.67
N ARG A 189 12.32 15.76 0.32
CA ARG A 189 11.19 15.64 1.24
C ARG A 189 9.86 15.59 0.48
N ASP A 190 9.72 16.41 -0.55
CA ASP A 190 8.48 16.52 -1.31
C ASP A 190 8.24 15.29 -2.19
N ASP A 191 9.30 14.71 -2.75
CA ASP A 191 9.24 13.45 -3.50
C ASP A 191 8.82 12.28 -2.62
N ALA A 192 9.36 12.19 -1.39
CA ALA A 192 8.98 11.17 -0.43
C ALA A 192 7.50 11.31 -0.04
N ALA A 193 7.04 12.54 0.26
CA ALA A 193 5.64 12.81 0.60
C ALA A 193 4.69 12.44 -0.56
N ARG A 194 5.06 12.74 -1.82
CA ARG A 194 4.27 12.35 -3.00
C ARG A 194 4.10 10.84 -3.13
N LEU A 195 5.16 10.07 -2.91
CA LEU A 195 5.11 8.60 -2.98
C LEU A 195 4.27 8.01 -1.84
N GLU A 196 4.37 8.57 -0.64
CA GLU A 196 3.54 8.16 0.50
C GLU A 196 2.05 8.44 0.27
N LEU A 197 1.69 9.59 -0.30
CA LEU A 197 0.31 9.90 -0.70
C LEU A 197 -0.20 8.91 -1.75
N ARG A 198 0.61 8.63 -2.78
CA ARG A 198 0.26 7.63 -3.80
C ARG A 198 0.01 6.27 -3.19
N TYR A 199 0.80 5.85 -2.20
CA TYR A 199 0.57 4.60 -1.49
C TYR A 199 -0.81 4.58 -0.83
N VAL A 200 -1.20 5.65 -0.11
CA VAL A 200 -2.50 5.72 0.57
C VAL A 200 -3.67 5.71 -0.42
N GLU A 201 -3.56 6.47 -1.50
CA GLU A 201 -4.58 6.63 -2.54
C GLU A 201 -4.78 5.33 -3.35
N THR A 202 -3.68 4.69 -3.76
CA THR A 202 -3.70 3.52 -4.66
C THR A 202 -3.46 2.20 -3.94
N TRP A 203 -3.59 2.19 -2.62
CA TRP A 203 -3.32 0.99 -1.81
C TRP A 203 -4.10 -0.22 -2.33
N THR A 204 -3.35 -1.31 -2.50
CA THR A 204 -3.87 -2.64 -2.81
C THR A 204 -3.04 -3.67 -2.04
N PRO A 205 -3.57 -4.85 -1.74
CA PRO A 205 -2.81 -5.93 -1.11
C PRO A 205 -1.57 -6.33 -1.93
N ALA A 206 -1.69 -6.30 -3.26
CA ALA A 206 -0.58 -6.59 -4.17
C ALA A 206 0.56 -5.58 -4.03
N LEU A 207 0.24 -4.30 -3.85
CA LEU A 207 1.25 -3.26 -3.62
C LEU A 207 2.03 -3.53 -2.33
N ASP A 208 1.37 -3.95 -1.25
CA ASP A 208 2.03 -4.31 0.00
C ASP A 208 2.99 -5.49 -0.19
N THR A 209 2.57 -6.52 -0.93
CA THR A 209 3.45 -7.66 -1.26
C THR A 209 4.69 -7.22 -2.03
N VAL A 210 4.53 -6.33 -3.02
CA VAL A 210 5.66 -5.78 -3.79
C VAL A 210 6.61 -4.99 -2.89
N ILE A 211 6.07 -4.15 -2.00
CA ILE A 211 6.88 -3.35 -1.07
C ILE A 211 7.65 -4.26 -0.10
N LEU A 212 6.99 -5.27 0.47
CA LEU A 212 7.63 -6.25 1.36
C LEU A 212 8.74 -7.01 0.64
N PHE A 213 8.48 -7.49 -0.57
CA PHE A 213 9.49 -8.21 -1.36
C PHE A 213 10.69 -7.31 -1.70
N ARG A 214 10.43 -6.05 -2.05
CA ARG A 214 11.49 -5.06 -2.29
C ARG A 214 12.32 -4.80 -1.04
N ALA A 215 11.69 -4.70 0.12
CA ALA A 215 12.39 -4.51 1.40
C ALA A 215 13.27 -5.72 1.74
N LEU A 216 12.75 -6.94 1.58
CA LEU A 216 13.51 -8.17 1.79
C LEU A 216 14.71 -8.30 0.86
N ARG A 217 14.52 -7.99 -0.43
CA ARG A 217 15.61 -7.99 -1.42
C ARG A 217 16.69 -6.97 -1.07
N ALA A 218 16.28 -5.74 -0.70
CA ALA A 218 17.20 -4.69 -0.29
C ALA A 218 17.97 -5.06 0.99
N ALA A 219 17.35 -5.78 1.93
CA ALA A 219 18.03 -6.31 3.10
C ALA A 219 19.10 -7.35 2.71
N LYS A 220 18.75 -8.31 1.84
CA LYS A 220 19.69 -9.34 1.37
C LYS A 220 20.89 -8.78 0.59
N GLU A 221 20.68 -7.74 -0.21
CA GLU A 221 21.75 -7.10 -0.98
C GLU A 221 22.77 -6.39 -0.07
N ARG A 222 22.37 -5.89 1.10
CA ARG A 222 23.28 -5.29 2.09
C ARG A 222 24.20 -6.32 2.72
N ASP A 223 23.69 -7.52 3.02
CA ASP A 223 24.48 -8.62 3.58
C ASP A 223 25.57 -9.10 2.60
N GLY A 224 25.30 -9.06 1.29
CA GLY A 224 26.24 -9.50 0.24
C GLY A 224 27.37 -8.51 -0.04
N THR A 225 27.22 -7.23 0.29
CA THR A 225 28.28 -6.21 0.14
C THR A 225 29.26 -6.15 1.32
N ALA A 226 29.02 -6.93 2.37
CA ALA A 226 29.84 -6.98 3.58
C ALA A 226 30.80 -8.21 3.64
N ALA A 227 30.89 -8.99 2.56
CA ALA A 227 31.78 -10.15 2.40
C ALA A 227 32.87 -9.85 1.35
#